data_AF-A0A7C5GFQ7-F1
#
_entry.id   AF-A0A7C5GFQ7-F1
#
_cell.length_a   1.000
_cell.length_b   1.000
_cell.length_c   1.000
_cell.angle_alpha   90.00
_cell.angle_beta   90.00
_cell.angle_gamma   90.00
#
_symmetry.space_group_name_H-M   'P 1'
#
loop_
_entity.id
_entity.type
_entity.pdbx_description
1 polymer ?
#
loop_
_entity_poly.entity_id
_entity_poly.type
_entity_poly.pdbx_seq_one_letter_code
_entity_poly.pdbx_strand_id
1 'polypeptide(L)'
;HDIKLVDKAIANGEESIFLANAAQKGVLEHFAVRDSLAVIVAISNQHQIRLICENINSFNADINTIVKVRNSSEGDVISDLNINNIINSRDMISDILVERALEFKLP
;
A
#
# COMPACT_ATOMS: atom_id res chain seq x y z
N HIS A 1 -10.52 -15.55 7.18
CA HIS A 1 -9.06 -15.66 7.39
C HIS A 1 -8.57 -14.39 8.08
N ASP A 2 -8.96 -13.22 7.58
CA ASP A 2 -8.47 -11.91 8.05
C ASP A 2 -8.91 -11.52 9.46
N ILE A 3 -10.13 -11.90 9.88
CA ILE A 3 -10.64 -11.63 11.23
C ILE A 3 -9.68 -12.17 12.30
N LYS A 4 -9.22 -13.42 12.14
CA LYS A 4 -8.31 -14.06 13.11
C LYS A 4 -6.95 -13.38 13.20
N LEU A 5 -6.48 -12.76 12.10
CA LEU A 5 -5.24 -12.00 12.09
C LEU A 5 -5.39 -10.69 12.87
N VAL A 6 -6.51 -10.00 12.66
CA VAL A 6 -6.86 -8.78 13.39
C VAL A 6 -7.02 -9.07 14.89
N ASP A 7 -7.80 -10.09 15.26
CA ASP A 7 -8.00 -10.48 16.66
C ASP A 7 -6.66 -10.79 17.36
N LYS A 8 -5.75 -11.46 16.67
CA LYS A 8 -4.43 -11.80 17.21
C LYS A 8 -3.55 -10.56 17.39
N ALA A 9 -3.60 -9.61 16.45
CA ALA A 9 -2.86 -8.35 16.57
C ALA A 9 -3.38 -7.54 17.77
N ILE A 10 -4.70 -7.43 17.92
CA ILE A 10 -5.33 -6.77 19.07
C ILE A 10 -4.95 -7.46 20.38
N ALA A 11 -4.99 -8.80 20.42
CA ALA A 11 -4.58 -9.56 21.60
C ALA A 11 -3.09 -9.35 21.97
N ASN A 12 -2.25 -8.98 21.00
CA ASN A 12 -0.85 -8.63 21.20
C ASN A 12 -0.63 -7.14 21.55
N GLY A 13 -1.71 -6.35 21.71
CA GLY A 13 -1.66 -4.94 22.09
C GLY A 13 -1.64 -3.96 20.91
N GLU A 14 -1.91 -4.40 19.68
CA GLU A 14 -2.08 -3.47 18.56
C GLU A 14 -3.43 -2.75 18.65
N GLU A 15 -3.40 -1.43 18.81
CA GLU A 15 -4.60 -0.60 18.91
C GLU A 15 -4.98 0.04 17.57
N SER A 16 -4.05 0.10 16.61
CA SER A 16 -4.22 0.77 15.31
C SER A 16 -4.42 -0.23 14.17
N ILE A 17 -5.28 -1.23 14.39
CA ILE A 17 -5.67 -2.22 13.38
C ILE A 17 -7.19 -2.31 13.28
N PHE A 18 -7.72 -2.25 12.06
CA PHE A 18 -9.14 -2.19 11.81
C PHE A 18 -9.53 -3.18 10.72
N LEU A 19 -10.55 -4.00 11.00
CA LEU A 19 -11.14 -4.86 9.99
C LEU A 19 -12.14 -4.05 9.16
N ALA A 20 -11.67 -3.51 8.04
CA ALA A 20 -12.49 -2.72 7.13
C ALA A 20 -12.08 -2.92 5.67
N ASN A 21 -13.00 -2.64 4.74
CA ASN A 21 -12.70 -2.64 3.32
C ASN A 21 -12.23 -1.24 2.89
N ALA A 22 -10.91 -1.03 2.80
CA ALA A 22 -10.31 0.25 2.41
C ALA A 22 -10.72 0.72 0.99
N ALA A 23 -11.24 -0.17 0.14
CA ALA A 23 -11.74 0.20 -1.18
C ALA A 23 -13.15 0.81 -1.14
N GLN A 24 -13.78 0.89 0.03
CA GLN A 24 -15.01 1.66 0.23
C GLN A 24 -14.67 3.08 0.63
N LYS A 25 -15.13 4.06 -0.14
CA LYS A 25 -14.86 5.49 0.12
C LYS A 25 -15.24 5.93 1.54
N GLY A 26 -16.38 5.48 2.05
CA GLY A 26 -16.83 5.81 3.41
C GLY A 26 -15.89 5.30 4.52
N VAL A 27 -15.15 4.21 4.27
CA VAL A 27 -14.11 3.74 5.21
C VAL A 27 -12.95 4.73 5.22
N LEU A 28 -12.48 5.18 4.06
CA LEU A 28 -11.40 6.18 3.97
C LEU A 28 -11.81 7.53 4.60
N GLU A 29 -13.07 7.93 4.45
CA GLU A 29 -13.63 9.12 5.11
C GLU A 29 -13.67 8.97 6.63
N HIS A 30 -14.11 7.81 7.15
CA HIS A 30 -14.13 7.51 8.57
C HIS A 30 -12.75 7.62 9.22
N PHE A 31 -11.70 7.23 8.49
CA PHE A 31 -10.30 7.33 8.93
C PHE A 31 -9.63 8.67 8.57
N ALA A 32 -10.40 9.69 8.18
CA ALA A 32 -9.92 11.05 7.91
C ALA A 32 -8.69 11.12 6.97
N VAL A 33 -8.71 10.32 5.89
CA VAL A 33 -7.59 10.22 4.92
C VAL A 33 -7.17 11.59 4.35
N ARG A 34 -8.11 12.54 4.24
CA ARG A 34 -7.85 13.92 3.77
C ARG A 34 -6.94 14.73 4.69
N ASP A 35 -6.97 14.43 5.99
CA ASP A 35 -6.21 15.13 7.02
C ASP A 35 -4.91 14.38 7.38
N SER A 36 -4.66 13.25 6.74
CA SER A 36 -3.46 12.44 6.97
C SER A 36 -2.21 13.08 6.36
N LEU A 37 -1.06 12.87 7.00
CA LEU A 37 0.23 13.28 6.43
C LEU A 37 0.54 12.51 5.14
N ALA A 38 0.24 11.21 5.14
CA ALA A 38 0.42 10.32 4.01
C ALA A 38 -0.47 9.07 4.11
N VAL A 39 -0.78 8.47 2.97
CA VAL A 39 -1.47 7.18 2.86
C VAL A 39 -0.57 6.17 2.17
N ILE A 40 -0.43 4.98 2.77
CA ILE A 40 0.35 3.88 2.19
C ILE A 40 -0.60 2.76 1.79
N VAL A 41 -0.67 2.45 0.49
CA VAL A 41 -1.47 1.35 -0.05
C VAL A 41 -0.55 0.15 -0.30
N ALA A 42 -0.61 -0.85 0.59
CA ALA A 42 0.31 -2.00 0.59
C ALA A 42 -0.38 -3.36 0.36
N ILE A 43 -1.50 -3.38 -0.36
CA ILE A 43 -2.25 -4.61 -0.66
C ILE A 43 -1.78 -5.28 -1.95
N SER A 44 -2.15 -6.55 -2.17
CA SER A 44 -1.71 -7.34 -3.33
C SER A 44 -2.89 -7.83 -4.16
N ASN A 45 -3.69 -6.88 -4.67
CA ASN A 45 -4.78 -7.14 -5.61
C ASN A 45 -4.95 -5.92 -6.52
N GLN A 46 -4.72 -6.09 -7.82
CA GLN A 46 -4.74 -5.00 -8.80
C GLN A 46 -6.07 -4.24 -8.86
N HIS A 47 -7.20 -4.94 -8.79
CA HIS A 47 -8.52 -4.29 -8.80
C HIS A 47 -8.75 -3.46 -7.54
N GLN A 48 -8.35 -3.98 -6.38
CA GLN A 48 -8.47 -3.26 -5.12
C GLN A 48 -7.52 -2.06 -5.06
N ILE A 49 -6.28 -2.19 -5.58
CA ILE A 49 -5.33 -1.07 -5.67
C ILE A 49 -5.95 0.06 -6.49
N ARG A 50 -6.49 -0.25 -7.68
CA ARG A 50 -7.18 0.72 -8.54
C ARG A 50 -8.28 1.43 -7.77
N LEU A 51 -9.21 0.67 -7.17
CA LEU A 51 -10.38 1.23 -6.51
C LEU A 51 -10.02 2.11 -5.30
N ILE A 52 -9.04 1.68 -4.50
CA ILE A 52 -8.53 2.49 -3.38
C ILE A 52 -7.91 3.79 -3.91
N CYS A 53 -7.06 3.71 -4.93
CA CYS A 53 -6.38 4.86 -5.52
C CYS A 53 -7.38 5.84 -6.15
N GLU A 54 -8.39 5.36 -6.85
CA GLU A 54 -9.48 6.19 -7.39
C GLU A 54 -10.25 6.91 -6.29
N ASN A 55 -10.58 6.22 -5.20
CA ASN A 55 -11.26 6.84 -4.07
C ASN A 55 -10.40 7.92 -3.42
N ILE A 56 -9.10 7.66 -3.22
CA ILE A 56 -8.15 8.64 -2.68
C ILE A 56 -8.10 9.87 -3.60
N ASN A 57 -7.91 9.67 -4.91
CA ASN A 57 -7.87 10.72 -5.91
C ASN A 57 -9.19 11.52 -5.95
N SER A 58 -10.34 10.87 -5.70
CA SER A 58 -11.66 11.51 -5.70
C SER A 58 -11.90 12.49 -4.54
N PHE A 59 -11.03 12.53 -3.53
CA PHE A 59 -11.14 13.52 -2.46
C PHE A 59 -10.72 14.92 -2.89
N ASN A 60 -10.13 15.08 -4.09
CA ASN A 60 -9.64 16.35 -4.65
C ASN A 60 -8.75 17.12 -3.64
N ALA A 61 -7.98 16.38 -2.85
CA ALA A 61 -6.97 16.89 -1.95
C ALA A 61 -5.61 16.34 -2.41
N ASP A 62 -4.56 17.13 -2.23
CA ASP A 62 -3.20 16.69 -2.53
C ASP A 62 -2.69 15.76 -1.42
N ILE A 63 -3.17 14.52 -1.44
CA ILE A 63 -2.88 13.52 -0.41
C ILE A 63 -1.60 12.79 -0.82
N ASN A 64 -0.55 12.93 -0.01
CA ASN A 64 0.72 12.23 -0.20
C ASN A 64 0.48 10.72 -0.17
N THR A 65 0.42 10.09 -1.34
CA THR A 65 0.07 8.67 -1.46
C THR A 65 1.27 7.88 -1.94
N ILE A 66 1.60 6.81 -1.23
CA ILE A 66 2.59 5.80 -1.61
C ILE A 66 1.86 4.51 -1.92
N VAL A 67 2.08 3.94 -3.12
CA VAL A 67 1.46 2.68 -3.52
C VAL A 67 2.52 1.63 -3.79
N LYS A 68 2.43 0.50 -3.09
CA LYS A 68 3.27 -0.67 -3.37
C LYS A 68 2.63 -1.50 -4.48
N VAL A 69 3.38 -1.70 -5.57
CA VAL A 69 2.99 -2.59 -6.66
C VAL A 69 3.94 -3.79 -6.74
N ARG A 70 3.49 -4.91 -7.31
CA ARG A 70 4.32 -6.11 -7.51
C ARG A 70 5.22 -6.01 -8.72
N ASN A 71 4.81 -5.26 -9.73
CA ASN A 71 5.50 -5.09 -11.01
C ASN A 71 4.94 -3.87 -11.75
N SER A 72 5.55 -3.52 -12.87
CA SER A 72 5.12 -2.39 -13.71
C SER A 72 3.66 -2.49 -14.16
N SER A 73 3.18 -3.68 -14.53
CA SER A 73 1.79 -3.87 -14.98
C SER A 73 0.75 -3.50 -13.92
N GLU A 74 1.04 -3.69 -12.63
CA GLU A 74 0.16 -3.19 -11.56
C GLU A 74 0.28 -1.68 -11.37
N GLY A 75 1.45 -1.09 -11.62
CA GLY A 75 1.64 0.37 -11.63
C GLY A 75 0.91 1.05 -12.78
N ASP A 76 0.90 0.44 -13.96
CA ASP A 76 0.24 0.97 -15.15
C ASP A 76 -1.26 1.19 -14.93
N VAL A 77 -1.87 0.36 -14.07
CA VAL A 77 -3.29 0.41 -13.72
C VAL A 77 -3.67 1.66 -12.93
N ILE A 78 -2.71 2.39 -12.37
CA ILE A 78 -2.96 3.64 -11.64
C ILE A 78 -2.19 4.81 -12.21
N SER A 79 -1.59 4.64 -13.40
CA SER A 79 -0.72 5.64 -14.04
C SER A 79 -1.46 6.90 -14.52
N ASP A 80 -2.78 6.81 -14.71
CA ASP A 80 -3.67 7.92 -15.05
C ASP A 80 -4.14 8.72 -13.82
N LEU A 81 -3.83 8.26 -12.62
CA LEU A 81 -4.19 8.94 -11.37
C LEU A 81 -3.04 9.83 -10.89
N ASN A 82 -3.36 10.88 -10.12
CA ASN A 82 -2.36 11.81 -9.58
C ASN A 82 -1.62 11.21 -8.37
N ILE A 83 -0.90 10.11 -8.57
CA ILE A 83 -0.17 9.38 -7.53
C ILE A 83 1.31 9.32 -7.92
N ASN A 84 2.12 10.11 -7.22
CA ASN A 84 3.52 10.35 -7.60
C ASN A 84 4.52 9.36 -7.00
N ASN A 85 4.14 8.54 -6.01
CA ASN A 85 5.05 7.63 -5.33
C ASN A 85 4.62 6.17 -5.48
N ILE A 86 5.07 5.52 -6.56
CA ILE A 86 4.82 4.10 -6.81
C ILE A 86 6.10 3.31 -6.54
N ILE A 87 6.02 2.32 -5.65
CA ILE A 87 7.15 1.44 -5.30
C ILE A 87 6.92 0.06 -5.91
N ASN A 88 7.77 -0.33 -6.87
CA ASN A 88 7.79 -1.69 -7.38
C ASN A 88 8.59 -2.60 -6.43
N SER A 89 7.85 -3.41 -5.66
CA SER A 89 8.43 -4.34 -4.70
C SER A 89 9.37 -5.39 -5.32
N ARG A 90 9.18 -5.79 -6.58
CA ARG A 90 10.07 -6.76 -7.23
C ARG A 90 11.44 -6.15 -7.51
N ASP A 91 11.48 -4.92 -7.98
CA ASP A 91 12.73 -4.22 -8.29
C ASP A 91 13.52 -3.98 -7.00
N MET A 92 12.85 -3.49 -5.95
CA MET A 92 13.45 -3.31 -4.62
C MET A 92 14.05 -4.59 -4.05
N ILE A 93 13.32 -5.71 -4.15
CA ILE A 93 13.83 -6.99 -3.67
C ILE A 93 15.00 -7.49 -4.55
N SER A 94 14.95 -7.28 -5.86
CA SER A 94 16.06 -7.61 -6.76
C SER A 94 17.34 -6.87 -6.38
N ASP A 95 17.24 -5.56 -6.14
CA ASP A 95 18.39 -4.73 -5.75
C ASP A 95 18.99 -5.19 -4.41
N ILE A 96 18.14 -5.44 -3.40
CA ILE A 96 18.57 -5.97 -2.10
C ILE A 96 19.26 -7.32 -2.25
N LEU A 97 18.74 -8.21 -3.10
CA LEU A 97 19.35 -9.53 -3.31
C LEU A 97 20.73 -9.43 -3.96
N VAL A 98 20.90 -8.53 -4.95
CA VAL A 98 22.19 -8.28 -5.59
C VAL A 98 23.18 -7.68 -4.60
N GLU A 99 22.75 -6.67 -3.83
CA GLU A 99 23.57 -6.04 -2.79
C GLU A 99 24.12 -7.08 -1.81
N ARG A 100 23.24 -7.96 -1.29
CA ARG A 100 23.65 -9.02 -0.36
C ARG A 100 24.56 -10.07 -1.00
N ALA A 101 24.34 -10.39 -2.27
CA ALA A 101 25.21 -11.32 -2.98
C ALA A 101 26.64 -10.76 -3.15
N LEU A 102 26.78 -9.43 -3.31
CA LEU A 102 28.08 -8.76 -3.45
C LEU A 102 28.85 -8.67 -2.12
N GLU A 103 28.18 -8.75 -0.98
CA GLU A 103 28.82 -8.81 0.35
C GLU A 103 29.56 -10.14 0.60
N PHE A 104 29.24 -11.19 -0.17
CA PHE A 104 29.92 -12.47 -0.06
C PHE A 104 31.34 -12.36 -0.60
N LYS A 105 32.31 -12.67 0.27
CA LYS A 105 33.69 -12.89 -0.16
C LYS A 105 33.78 -14.29 -0.74
N LEU A 106 34.46 -14.41 -1.88
CA LEU A 106 34.85 -15.72 -2.41
C LEU A 106 35.65 -16.47 -1.34
N PRO A 107 35.40 -17.79 -1.16
CA PRO A 107 36.14 -18.61 -0.20
C PRO A 107 37.65 -18.65 -0.51
#